data_AF-A0A4U0YPH3-F1
#
_entry.id   AF-A0A4U0YPH3-F1
#
_cell.length_a   1.000
_cell.length_b   1.000
_cell.length_c   1.000
_cell.angle_alpha   90.00
_cell.angle_beta   90.00
_cell.angle_gamma   90.00
#
_symmetry.space_group_name_H-M   'P 1'
#
loop_
_entity.id
_entity.type
_entity.pdbx_description
1 polymer ?
#
loop_
_entity_poly.entity_id
_entity_poly.type
_entity_poly.pdbx_seq_one_letter_code
_entity_poly.pdbx_strand_id
1 'polypeptide(L)'
;VAPRPEAPAREVLLLQRRAEKPGRRLGRTTGWIHRAALQMKRVKMQGGVQYRRILPEGLEILDASGERVLLAVDTVVLCAGQEPQRALAEALAAAGIPHHVIGGADVAAELDAKRAINQGARLAATL
;
A
#
# COMPACT_ATOMS: atom_id res chain seq x y z
N VAL A 1 -16.08 28.07 -5.49
CA VAL A 1 -15.21 27.90 -6.69
C VAL A 1 -15.12 26.42 -7.00
N ALA A 2 -15.45 25.98 -8.21
CA ALA A 2 -15.31 24.58 -8.60
C ALA A 2 -13.82 24.24 -8.79
N PRO A 3 -13.33 23.08 -8.32
CA PRO A 3 -11.93 22.71 -8.47
C PRO A 3 -11.56 22.52 -9.95
N ARG A 4 -10.38 22.99 -10.35
CA ARG A 4 -9.83 22.87 -11.71
C ARG A 4 -8.58 21.98 -11.71
N PRO A 5 -8.73 20.65 -11.61
CA PRO A 5 -7.60 19.75 -11.65
C PRO A 5 -6.97 19.76 -13.04
N GLU A 6 -5.64 19.65 -13.09
CA GLU A 6 -4.94 19.33 -14.33
C GLU A 6 -5.41 17.98 -14.89
N ALA A 7 -5.32 17.83 -16.21
CA ALA A 7 -5.60 16.56 -16.87
C ALA A 7 -4.75 15.40 -16.28
N PRO A 8 -5.27 14.17 -16.30
CA PRO A 8 -4.47 13.01 -15.93
C PRO A 8 -3.34 12.79 -16.95
N ALA A 9 -2.13 12.58 -16.45
CA ALA A 9 -0.96 12.29 -17.29
C ALA A 9 -0.95 10.85 -17.83
N ARG A 10 -1.67 9.93 -17.16
CA ARG A 10 -1.77 8.51 -17.49
C ARG A 10 -3.16 7.98 -17.16
N GLU A 11 -3.57 6.91 -17.83
CA GLU A 11 -4.69 6.08 -17.36
C GLU A 11 -4.20 5.18 -16.22
N VAL A 12 -4.94 5.16 -15.10
CA VAL A 12 -4.55 4.40 -13.91
C VAL A 12 -5.73 3.55 -13.43
N LEU A 13 -5.44 2.27 -13.22
CA LEU A 13 -6.30 1.29 -12.59
C LEU A 13 -5.78 1.00 -11.17
N LEU A 14 -6.59 1.26 -10.16
CA LEU A 14 -6.30 0.94 -8.76
C LEU A 14 -7.12 -0.29 -8.36
N LEU A 15 -6.44 -1.38 -8.07
CA LEU A 15 -7.05 -2.67 -7.81
C LEU A 15 -6.84 -3.10 -6.36
N GLN A 16 -7.83 -3.79 -5.77
CA GLN A 16 -7.65 -4.47 -4.48
C GLN A 16 -8.45 -5.77 -4.40
N ARG A 17 -7.92 -6.75 -3.65
CA ARG A 17 -8.59 -8.04 -3.43
C ARG A 17 -9.83 -7.95 -2.55
N ARG A 18 -9.85 -7.03 -1.58
CA ARG A 18 -11.00 -6.87 -0.69
C ARG A 18 -12.20 -6.37 -1.50
N ALA A 19 -13.34 -7.04 -1.32
CA ALA A 19 -14.63 -6.65 -1.91
C ALA A 19 -15.25 -5.44 -1.18
N GLU A 20 -14.51 -4.34 -1.14
CA GLU A 20 -14.97 -3.04 -0.66
C GLU A 20 -14.44 -1.93 -1.56
N LYS A 21 -14.97 -0.71 -1.40
CA LYS A 21 -14.46 0.44 -2.16
C LYS A 21 -12.99 0.72 -1.78
N PRO A 22 -12.07 0.85 -2.75
CA PRO A 22 -10.70 1.25 -2.47
C PRO A 22 -10.64 2.53 -1.63
N GLY A 23 -9.77 2.51 -0.62
CA GLY A 23 -9.60 3.61 0.32
C GLY A 23 -10.70 3.77 1.37
N ARG A 24 -11.57 2.76 1.59
CA ARG A 24 -12.59 2.79 2.66
C ARG A 24 -12.00 2.95 4.07
N ARG A 25 -10.81 2.38 4.31
CA ARG A 25 -10.13 2.37 5.61
C ARG A 25 -9.05 3.47 5.75
N LEU A 26 -8.99 4.41 4.81
CA LEU A 26 -8.11 5.57 4.94
C LEU A 26 -8.50 6.41 6.17
N GLY A 27 -7.56 7.23 6.64
CA GLY A 27 -7.74 8.08 7.82
C GLY A 27 -9.06 8.85 7.79
N ARG A 28 -9.78 8.87 8.91
CA ARG A 28 -11.16 9.40 9.02
C ARG A 28 -11.30 10.83 8.49
N THR A 29 -10.28 11.68 8.69
CA THR A 29 -10.30 13.10 8.33
C THR A 29 -9.70 13.42 6.97
N THR A 30 -8.79 12.58 6.45
CA THR A 30 -8.05 12.84 5.20
C THR A 30 -8.41 11.89 4.06
N GLY A 31 -8.99 10.73 4.36
CA GLY A 31 -9.26 9.69 3.37
C GLY A 31 -10.20 10.13 2.26
N TRP A 32 -11.15 11.03 2.55
CA TRP A 32 -12.04 11.57 1.53
C TRP A 32 -11.30 12.48 0.53
N ILE A 33 -10.29 13.23 0.97
CA ILE A 33 -9.49 14.13 0.12
C ILE A 33 -8.73 13.30 -0.91
N HIS A 34 -8.07 12.23 -0.48
CA HIS A 34 -7.33 11.34 -1.39
C HIS A 34 -8.26 10.66 -2.42
N ARG A 35 -9.43 10.18 -2.00
CA ARG A 35 -10.40 9.59 -2.93
C ARG A 35 -10.92 10.62 -3.94
N ALA A 36 -11.22 11.84 -3.50
CA ALA A 36 -11.65 12.91 -4.39
C ALA A 36 -10.57 13.27 -5.41
N ALA A 37 -9.31 13.36 -4.98
CA ALA A 37 -8.18 13.63 -5.88
C ALA A 37 -8.02 12.54 -6.96
N LEU A 38 -8.14 11.27 -6.58
CA LEU A 38 -8.09 10.14 -7.53
C LEU A 38 -9.26 10.18 -8.54
N GLN A 39 -10.48 10.48 -8.07
CA GLN A 39 -11.65 10.64 -8.94
C GLN A 39 -11.49 11.81 -9.91
N MET A 40 -10.97 12.94 -9.44
CA MET A 40 -10.67 14.12 -10.27
C MET A 40 -9.63 13.81 -11.37
N LYS A 41 -8.70 12.89 -11.10
CA LYS A 41 -7.74 12.34 -12.07
C LYS A 41 -8.28 11.13 -12.85
N ARG A 42 -9.57 10.83 -12.76
CA ARG A 42 -10.26 9.75 -13.49
C ARG A 42 -9.65 8.36 -13.27
N VAL A 43 -9.08 8.13 -12.09
CA VAL A 43 -8.55 6.81 -11.72
C VAL A 43 -9.69 5.81 -11.61
N LYS A 44 -9.61 4.71 -12.37
CA LYS A 44 -10.55 3.60 -12.31
C LYS A 44 -10.20 2.73 -11.10
N MET A 45 -11.16 2.55 -10.19
CA MET A 45 -10.94 1.85 -8.92
C MET A 45 -11.80 0.58 -8.85
N GLN A 46 -11.18 -0.58 -8.65
CA GLN A 46 -11.87 -1.87 -8.60
C GLN A 46 -11.49 -2.66 -7.34
N GLY A 47 -12.49 -3.02 -6.55
CA GLY A 47 -12.34 -3.94 -5.42
C GLY A 47 -12.85 -5.34 -5.76
N GLY A 48 -12.48 -6.32 -4.96
CA GLY A 48 -12.94 -7.70 -5.10
C GLY A 48 -12.25 -8.50 -6.21
N VAL A 49 -11.12 -8.03 -6.74
CA VAL A 49 -10.42 -8.72 -7.83
C VAL A 49 -9.57 -9.89 -7.32
N GLN A 50 -9.31 -10.86 -8.18
CA GLN A 50 -8.31 -11.91 -7.95
C GLN A 50 -7.21 -11.81 -9.01
N TYR A 51 -5.97 -11.54 -8.61
CA TYR A 51 -4.84 -11.51 -9.53
C TYR A 51 -4.49 -12.93 -9.98
N ARG A 52 -4.31 -13.15 -11.29
CA ARG A 52 -3.93 -14.45 -11.85
C ARG A 52 -2.47 -14.46 -12.28
N ARG A 53 -2.08 -13.58 -13.19
CA ARG A 53 -0.71 -13.49 -13.70
C ARG A 53 -0.44 -12.15 -14.36
N ILE A 54 0.82 -11.75 -14.34
CA ILE A 54 1.34 -10.63 -15.13
C ILE A 54 1.88 -11.23 -16.43
N LEU A 55 1.50 -10.64 -17.55
CA LEU A 55 1.83 -11.04 -18.90
C LEU A 55 2.51 -9.86 -19.62
N PRO A 56 3.26 -10.09 -20.71
CA PRO A 56 3.78 -9.00 -21.54
C PRO A 56 2.71 -8.00 -22.00
N GLU A 57 1.49 -8.49 -22.24
CA GLU A 57 0.34 -7.71 -22.69
C GLU A 57 -0.49 -7.07 -21.55
N GLY A 58 -0.17 -7.34 -20.27
CA GLY A 58 -0.85 -6.70 -19.14
C GLY A 58 -1.07 -7.59 -17.91
N LEU A 59 -2.17 -7.36 -17.20
CA LEU A 59 -2.52 -8.08 -15.97
C LEU A 59 -3.80 -8.89 -16.14
N GLU A 60 -3.70 -10.21 -16.00
CA GLU A 60 -4.86 -11.10 -15.97
C GLU A 60 -5.45 -11.15 -14.56
N ILE A 61 -6.75 -10.89 -14.44
CA ILE A 61 -7.51 -10.97 -13.20
C ILE A 61 -8.79 -11.81 -13.36
N LEU A 62 -9.37 -12.23 -12.24
CA LEU A 62 -10.82 -12.34 -12.16
C LEU A 62 -11.38 -11.05 -11.59
N ASP A 63 -12.45 -10.54 -12.19
CA ASP A 63 -13.18 -9.40 -11.66
C ASP A 63 -14.05 -9.79 -10.45
N ALA A 64 -14.85 -8.85 -9.94
CA ALA A 64 -15.70 -9.10 -8.78
C ALA A 64 -16.88 -10.06 -9.08
N SER A 65 -17.22 -10.28 -10.35
CA SER A 65 -18.23 -11.26 -10.79
C SER A 65 -17.65 -12.66 -10.99
N GLY A 66 -16.31 -12.78 -11.01
CA GLY A 66 -15.59 -14.02 -11.29
C GLY A 66 -15.23 -14.19 -12.77
N GLU A 67 -15.53 -13.20 -13.61
CA GLU A 67 -15.16 -13.21 -15.03
C GLU A 67 -13.66 -12.99 -15.20
N ARG A 68 -13.05 -13.75 -16.12
CA ARG A 68 -11.63 -13.58 -16.47
C ARG A 68 -11.46 -12.39 -17.40
N VAL A 69 -10.64 -11.42 -16.97
CA VAL A 69 -10.39 -10.18 -17.69
C VAL A 69 -8.88 -9.97 -17.84
N LEU A 70 -8.44 -9.65 -19.05
CA LEU A 70 -7.11 -9.12 -19.30
C LEU A 70 -7.16 -7.59 -19.27
N LEU A 71 -6.48 -7.00 -18.28
CA LEU A 71 -6.26 -5.56 -18.25
C LEU A 71 -5.01 -5.25 -19.08
N ALA A 72 -5.20 -4.74 -20.30
CA ALA A 72 -4.10 -4.30 -21.15
C ALA A 72 -3.45 -3.04 -20.55
N VAL A 73 -2.34 -3.23 -19.82
CA VAL A 73 -1.61 -2.16 -19.12
C VAL A 73 -0.12 -2.29 -19.39
N ASP A 74 0.54 -1.15 -19.58
CA ASP A 74 1.98 -1.10 -19.87
C ASP A 74 2.84 -1.27 -18.62
N THR A 75 2.25 -1.08 -17.43
CA THR A 75 3.00 -1.09 -16.17
C THR A 75 2.13 -1.60 -15.02
N VAL A 76 2.65 -2.56 -14.27
CA VAL A 76 2.03 -3.07 -13.05
C VAL A 76 2.86 -2.59 -11.85
N VAL A 77 2.27 -1.75 -11.01
CA VAL A 77 2.90 -1.27 -9.76
C VAL A 77 2.39 -2.08 -8.59
N LEU A 78 3.29 -2.77 -7.88
CA LEU A 78 2.96 -3.63 -6.74
C LEU A 78 2.99 -2.85 -5.43
N CYS A 79 1.82 -2.39 -4.98
CA CYS A 79 1.62 -1.77 -3.66
C CYS A 79 0.97 -2.77 -2.68
N ALA A 80 1.57 -3.94 -2.49
CA ALA A 80 0.94 -5.09 -1.81
C ALA A 80 1.13 -5.16 -0.28
N GLY A 81 1.70 -4.11 0.32
CA GLY A 81 2.06 -4.08 1.73
C GLY A 81 3.58 -4.11 1.93
N GLN A 82 3.99 -4.39 3.15
CA GLN A 82 5.39 -4.37 3.60
C GLN A 82 5.64 -5.50 4.59
N GLU A 83 6.87 -6.02 4.60
CA GLU A 83 7.34 -7.03 5.55
C GLU A 83 8.46 -6.45 6.42
N PRO A 84 8.62 -6.87 7.69
CA PRO A 84 9.72 -6.40 8.52
C PRO A 84 11.06 -6.84 7.95
N GLN A 85 12.02 -5.91 7.81
CA GLN A 85 13.40 -6.22 7.45
C GLN A 85 14.25 -6.38 8.71
N ARG A 86 14.63 -7.62 9.04
CA ARG A 86 15.32 -7.99 10.29
C ARG A 86 16.71 -8.60 10.12
N ALA A 87 17.23 -8.68 8.89
CA ALA A 87 18.50 -9.37 8.61
C ALA A 87 19.66 -8.93 9.53
N LEU A 88 19.81 -7.63 9.79
CA LEU A 88 20.85 -7.13 10.69
C LEU A 88 20.60 -7.51 12.16
N ALA A 89 19.35 -7.43 12.63
CA ALA A 89 19.00 -7.80 14.00
C ALA A 89 19.28 -9.29 14.26
N GLU A 90 18.94 -10.15 13.28
CA GLU A 90 19.23 -11.58 13.33
C GLU A 90 20.75 -11.86 13.36
N ALA A 91 21.53 -11.15 12.54
CA ALA A 91 22.99 -11.28 12.56
C ALA A 91 23.61 -10.84 13.89
N LEU A 92 23.12 -9.75 14.49
CA LEU A 92 23.57 -9.29 15.80
C LEU A 92 23.19 -10.27 16.92
N ALA A 93 21.98 -10.84 16.87
CA ALA A 93 21.54 -11.88 17.79
C ALA A 93 22.45 -13.12 17.72
N ALA A 94 22.78 -13.59 16.51
CA ALA A 94 23.67 -14.73 16.30
C ALA A 94 25.09 -14.48 16.82
N ALA A 95 25.56 -13.24 16.79
CA ALA A 95 26.83 -12.82 17.35
C ALA A 95 26.79 -12.56 18.88
N GLY A 96 25.63 -12.73 19.53
CA GLY A 96 25.46 -12.44 20.95
C GLY A 96 25.54 -10.95 21.30
N ILE A 97 25.35 -10.05 20.32
CA ILE A 97 25.43 -8.61 20.50
C ILE A 97 24.06 -8.06 20.94
N PRO A 98 23.95 -7.44 22.13
CA PRO A 98 22.71 -6.82 22.57
C PRO A 98 22.29 -5.71 21.63
N HIS A 99 21.00 -5.68 21.27
CA HIS A 99 20.42 -4.67 20.40
C HIS A 99 18.91 -4.51 20.66
N HIS A 100 18.33 -3.46 20.10
CA HIS A 100 16.89 -3.20 20.12
C HIS A 100 16.36 -3.09 18.70
N VAL A 101 15.11 -3.51 18.48
CA VAL A 101 14.41 -3.38 17.20
C VAL A 101 13.20 -2.47 17.41
N ILE A 102 13.06 -1.44 16.57
CA ILE A 102 11.95 -0.48 16.60
C ILE A 102 11.42 -0.21 15.19
N GLY A 103 10.23 0.36 15.09
CA GLY A 103 9.67 0.84 13.83
C GLY A 103 9.28 -0.28 12.87
N GLY A 104 9.50 -0.08 11.56
CA GLY A 104 9.12 -1.04 10.52
C GLY A 104 9.88 -2.37 10.62
N ALA A 105 11.10 -2.37 11.15
CA ALA A 105 11.86 -3.59 11.40
C ALA A 105 11.26 -4.44 12.53
N ASP A 106 10.59 -3.80 13.49
CA ASP A 106 9.82 -4.49 14.52
C ASP A 106 8.46 -4.94 13.95
N VAL A 107 7.62 -4.01 13.52
CA VAL A 107 6.32 -4.31 12.92
C VAL A 107 6.10 -3.47 11.67
N ALA A 108 6.06 -4.14 10.51
CA ALA A 108 5.68 -3.55 9.24
C ALA A 108 4.15 -3.56 9.10
N ALA A 109 3.52 -2.39 9.19
CA ALA A 109 2.08 -2.21 9.07
C ALA A 109 1.74 -0.82 8.53
N GLU A 110 0.54 -0.66 7.95
CA GLU A 110 0.11 0.45 7.09
C GLU A 110 0.25 1.89 7.67
N LEU A 111 0.46 2.06 8.97
CA LEU A 111 0.71 3.36 9.60
C LEU A 111 1.98 3.27 10.46
N ASP A 112 3.12 3.47 9.81
CA ASP A 112 4.45 3.19 10.37
C ASP A 112 5.02 4.37 11.17
N ALA A 113 5.01 5.59 10.63
CA ALA A 113 5.81 6.69 11.14
C ALA A 113 5.46 7.08 12.58
N LYS A 114 4.16 7.24 12.89
CA LYS A 114 3.72 7.58 14.26
C LYS A 114 4.14 6.51 15.28
N ARG A 115 4.00 5.23 14.92
CA ARG A 115 4.38 4.11 15.79
C ARG A 115 5.89 4.05 15.95
N ALA A 116 6.64 4.15 14.84
CA ALA A 116 8.10 4.10 14.84
C ALA A 116 8.70 5.23 15.70
N ILE A 117 8.21 6.46 15.53
CA ILE A 117 8.62 7.61 16.35
C ILE A 117 8.30 7.36 17.82
N ASN A 118 7.10 6.86 18.15
CA ASN A 118 6.73 6.60 19.53
C ASN A 118 7.58 5.50 20.18
N GLN A 119 7.86 4.42 19.45
CA GLN A 119 8.73 3.34 19.92
C GLN A 119 10.16 3.84 20.16
N GLY A 120 10.73 4.57 19.21
CA GLY A 120 12.06 5.15 19.35
C GLY A 120 12.16 6.12 20.54
N ALA A 121 11.18 7.02 20.67
CA ALA A 121 11.15 7.98 21.77
C ALA A 121 11.03 7.30 23.14
N ARG A 122 10.20 6.26 23.26
CA ARG A 122 10.04 5.51 24.52
C ARG A 122 11.29 4.70 24.85
N LEU A 123 11.89 4.03 23.88
CA LEU A 123 13.13 3.27 24.09
C LEU A 123 14.25 4.20 24.58
N ALA A 124 14.41 5.36 23.95
CA ALA A 124 15.41 6.33 24.35
C ALA A 124 15.24 6.82 25.80
N ALA A 125 14.02 6.83 26.34
CA ALA A 125 13.75 7.23 27.72
C ALA A 125 14.03 6.11 28.76
N THR A 126 14.34 4.89 28.32
CA THR A 126 14.65 3.74 29.19
C THR A 126 16.12 3.32 29.19
N LEU A 127 16.91 3.88 28.27
CA LEU A 127 18.36 3.67 28.16
C LEU A 127 19.12 4.68 29.03
#